data_AF-E0PZ49-F1
#
_entry.id   AF-E0PZ49-F1
#
_cell.length_a   1.000
_cell.length_b   1.000
_cell.length_c   1.000
_cell.angle_alpha   90.00
_cell.angle_beta   90.00
_cell.angle_gamma   90.00
#
_symmetry.space_group_name_H-M   'P 1'
#
loop_
_entity.id
_entity.type
_entity.pdbx_description
1 polymer ?
#
loop_
_entity_poly.entity_id
_entity_poly.type
_entity_poly.pdbx_seq_one_letter_code
_entity_poly.pdbx_strand_id
1 'polypeptide(L)'
;MTSFLKFFLDSENSFQNDSDKRSFKDIKREILYLRKYTEAFVEYKFLLNLKKSLIAANKVSDTDIPAFNKWVLYKLYLENKSSHSSMKIFFDLREENKIAELELLYGELHNNDDCSMIDYAVDLLKKYLEKQITYSNNRKEEKARFSVIFSEEKMLKIERAITMYFLYKKGALKLVNEDIFFEDYFHETNFIEPQKRYLSEAMASNPNNYKDLYMYWLGYYASLRVHLFSATHNVKKITGYNSKPFFKGKSEYNYFELKRKIEELNLELDKELNKIFQSEWLKSILLDSIFTATGISFDISAELKSTILN
;
A
#
# COMPACT_ATOMS: atom_id res chain seq x y z
N MET A 1 13.15 -26.16 0.83
CA MET A 1 12.01 -26.43 1.72
C MET A 1 10.75 -26.21 0.91
N THR A 2 9.85 -27.20 0.81
CA THR A 2 8.60 -27.07 0.05
C THR A 2 7.61 -26.20 0.83
N SER A 3 6.92 -25.26 0.18
CA SER A 3 5.89 -24.47 0.86
C SER A 3 4.72 -25.36 1.30
N PHE A 4 4.05 -24.94 2.36
CA PHE A 4 2.91 -25.63 2.93
C PHE A 4 1.77 -25.75 1.93
N LEU A 5 1.53 -24.71 1.11
CA LEU A 5 0.52 -24.77 0.05
C LEU A 5 0.82 -25.91 -0.93
N LYS A 6 2.08 -26.03 -1.38
CA LYS A 6 2.48 -27.10 -2.28
C LYS A 6 2.37 -28.47 -1.61
N PHE A 7 2.86 -28.60 -0.38
CA PHE A 7 2.70 -29.84 0.41
C PHE A 7 1.22 -30.24 0.55
N PHE A 8 0.35 -29.28 0.85
CA PHE A 8 -1.09 -29.49 0.94
C PHE A 8 -1.62 -30.00 -0.40
N LEU A 9 -1.39 -29.29 -1.50
CA LEU A 9 -1.90 -29.69 -2.82
C LEU A 9 -1.40 -31.07 -3.25
N ASP A 10 -0.12 -31.38 -3.02
CA ASP A 10 0.48 -32.68 -3.35
C ASP A 10 -0.18 -33.83 -2.55
N SER A 11 -0.72 -33.55 -1.36
CA SER A 11 -1.41 -34.56 -0.52
C SER A 11 -2.75 -35.04 -1.09
N GLU A 12 -3.35 -34.32 -2.05
CA GLU A 12 -4.64 -34.70 -2.67
C GLU A 12 -4.59 -36.10 -3.28
N ASN A 13 -3.46 -36.47 -3.89
CA ASN A 13 -3.28 -37.75 -4.58
C ASN A 13 -3.31 -38.95 -3.62
N SER A 14 -3.11 -38.72 -2.33
CA SER A 14 -3.16 -39.77 -1.31
C SER A 14 -4.58 -40.20 -0.97
N PHE A 15 -5.60 -39.36 -1.23
CA PHE A 15 -6.99 -39.67 -0.89
C PHE A 15 -7.70 -40.40 -2.02
N GLN A 16 -8.08 -41.67 -1.79
CA GLN A 16 -8.64 -42.54 -2.82
C GLN A 16 -10.18 -42.53 -2.87
N ASN A 17 -10.87 -42.43 -1.73
CA ASN A 17 -12.33 -42.47 -1.67
C ASN A 17 -12.98 -41.10 -2.01
N ASP A 18 -14.24 -41.14 -2.49
CA ASP A 18 -14.94 -39.93 -2.97
C ASP A 18 -15.33 -38.95 -1.87
N SER A 19 -15.56 -39.45 -0.65
CA SER A 19 -15.93 -38.62 0.52
C SER A 19 -14.76 -37.72 0.95
N ASP A 20 -13.56 -38.27 1.00
CA ASP A 20 -12.35 -37.54 1.34
C ASP A 20 -11.96 -36.57 0.23
N LYS A 21 -12.07 -36.98 -1.04
CA LYS A 21 -11.88 -36.06 -2.17
C LYS A 21 -12.84 -34.87 -2.11
N ARG A 22 -14.09 -35.08 -1.68
CA ARG A 22 -15.05 -33.99 -1.48
C ARG A 22 -14.63 -33.07 -0.33
N SER A 23 -14.27 -33.63 0.81
CA SER A 23 -13.81 -32.87 1.97
C SER A 23 -12.52 -32.08 1.68
N PHE A 24 -11.60 -32.67 0.90
CA PHE A 24 -10.39 -32.00 0.44
C PHE A 24 -10.68 -30.79 -0.45
N LYS A 25 -11.67 -30.90 -1.35
CA LYS A 25 -12.16 -29.77 -2.15
C LYS A 25 -12.78 -28.68 -1.28
N ASP A 26 -13.49 -29.04 -0.23
CA ASP A 26 -14.02 -28.07 0.74
C ASP A 26 -12.88 -27.34 1.46
N ILE A 27 -11.83 -28.03 1.90
CA ILE A 27 -10.64 -27.39 2.50
C ILE A 27 -9.93 -26.46 1.50
N LYS A 28 -9.76 -26.88 0.24
CA LYS A 28 -9.22 -25.99 -0.82
C LYS A 28 -10.02 -24.69 -0.92
N ARG A 29 -11.35 -24.76 -0.86
CA ARG A 29 -12.21 -23.58 -0.85
C ARG A 29 -11.96 -22.71 0.39
N GLU A 30 -11.78 -23.30 1.56
CA GLU A 30 -11.43 -22.54 2.78
C GLU A 30 -10.05 -21.87 2.69
N ILE A 31 -9.05 -22.51 2.08
CA ILE A 31 -7.74 -21.90 1.81
C ILE A 31 -7.88 -20.66 0.92
N LEU A 32 -8.77 -20.69 -0.10
CA LEU A 32 -9.05 -19.52 -0.92
C LEU A 32 -9.64 -18.36 -0.09
N TYR A 33 -10.45 -18.63 0.92
CA TYR A 33 -10.95 -17.60 1.84
C TYR A 33 -9.81 -17.03 2.72
N LEU A 34 -8.93 -17.88 3.26
CA LEU A 34 -7.76 -17.44 4.02
C LEU A 34 -6.86 -16.53 3.18
N ARG A 35 -6.66 -16.88 1.91
CA ARG A 35 -5.92 -16.08 0.95
C ARG A 35 -6.59 -14.72 0.70
N LYS A 36 -7.89 -14.69 0.39
CA LYS A 36 -8.64 -13.44 0.21
C LYS A 36 -8.56 -12.50 1.42
N TYR A 37 -8.64 -13.05 2.62
CA TYR A 37 -8.46 -12.26 3.84
C TYR A 37 -7.03 -11.71 3.95
N THR A 38 -6.03 -12.52 3.66
CA THR A 38 -4.61 -12.11 3.68
C THR A 38 -4.35 -10.98 2.68
N GLU A 39 -4.84 -11.12 1.45
CA GLU A 39 -4.75 -10.09 0.41
C GLU A 39 -5.40 -8.77 0.85
N ALA A 40 -6.62 -8.83 1.40
CA ALA A 40 -7.30 -7.63 1.91
C ALA A 40 -6.56 -7.00 3.10
N PHE A 41 -5.99 -7.80 4.00
CA PHE A 41 -5.18 -7.28 5.11
C PHE A 41 -3.93 -6.55 4.62
N VAL A 42 -3.21 -7.15 3.67
CA VAL A 42 -1.98 -6.58 3.11
C VAL A 42 -2.30 -5.31 2.31
N GLU A 43 -3.33 -5.34 1.48
CA GLU A 43 -3.81 -4.18 0.71
C GLU A 43 -4.19 -3.01 1.64
N TYR A 44 -4.96 -3.29 2.70
CA TYR A 44 -5.31 -2.28 3.70
C TYR A 44 -4.06 -1.63 4.33
N LYS A 45 -3.09 -2.45 4.76
CA LYS A 45 -1.85 -1.93 5.38
C LYS A 45 -0.99 -1.14 4.39
N PHE A 46 -0.90 -1.61 3.15
CA PHE A 46 -0.21 -0.91 2.07
C PHE A 46 -0.81 0.48 1.83
N LEU A 47 -2.13 0.57 1.59
CA LEU A 47 -2.82 1.83 1.37
C LEU A 47 -2.72 2.76 2.58
N LEU A 48 -2.80 2.22 3.80
CA LEU A 48 -2.65 3.00 5.01
C LEU A 48 -1.25 3.62 5.11
N ASN A 49 -0.20 2.90 4.71
CA ASN A 49 1.17 3.41 4.70
C ASN A 49 1.38 4.47 3.60
N LEU A 50 0.75 4.31 2.44
CA LEU A 50 0.71 5.36 1.41
C LEU A 50 0.03 6.62 1.93
N LYS A 51 -1.14 6.49 2.56
CA LYS A 51 -1.85 7.61 3.20
C LYS A 51 -0.93 8.35 4.18
N LYS A 52 -0.25 7.63 5.09
CA LYS A 52 0.67 8.28 6.06
C LYS A 52 1.80 9.05 5.38
N SER A 53 2.26 8.58 4.23
CA SER A 53 3.39 9.19 3.50
C SER A 53 2.97 10.40 2.66
N LEU A 54 1.73 10.39 2.16
CA LEU A 54 1.24 11.38 1.18
C LEU A 54 0.25 12.38 1.78
N ILE A 55 -0.46 12.00 2.83
CA ILE A 55 -1.50 12.78 3.48
C ILE A 55 -1.13 12.95 4.96
N ALA A 56 -0.75 14.17 5.33
CA ALA A 56 -0.38 14.47 6.71
C ALA A 56 -1.55 14.17 7.68
N ALA A 57 -1.27 13.41 8.74
CA ALA A 57 -2.29 12.93 9.70
C ALA A 57 -3.05 14.06 10.39
N ASN A 58 -2.39 15.19 10.57
CA ASN A 58 -3.00 16.44 10.97
C ASN A 58 -2.76 17.40 9.81
N LYS A 59 -3.82 17.97 9.22
CA LYS A 59 -3.72 19.30 8.62
C LYS A 59 -3.41 20.26 9.78
N VAL A 60 -2.18 20.27 10.31
CA VAL A 60 -1.79 21.02 11.53
C VAL A 60 -2.05 22.52 11.34
N SER A 61 -2.25 22.95 10.10
CA SER A 61 -2.88 24.21 9.76
C SER A 61 -3.42 24.09 8.34
N ASP A 62 -4.41 24.90 7.96
CA ASP A 62 -4.87 25.08 6.57
C ASP A 62 -3.79 25.73 5.67
N THR A 63 -2.51 25.47 5.95
CA THR A 63 -1.38 26.29 5.54
C THR A 63 -0.10 25.50 5.25
N ASP A 64 -0.11 24.16 5.17
CA ASP A 64 1.01 23.38 4.61
C ASP A 64 0.71 23.00 3.16
N ILE A 65 1.77 22.81 2.35
CA ILE A 65 1.65 22.35 0.96
C ILE A 65 1.54 20.82 0.99
N PRO A 66 0.50 20.21 0.37
CA PRO A 66 0.35 18.76 0.29
C PRO A 66 1.55 18.08 -0.38
N ALA A 67 1.80 16.82 -0.04
CA ALA A 67 2.95 16.07 -0.56
C ALA A 67 2.94 15.99 -2.10
N PHE A 68 1.77 15.75 -2.69
CA PHE A 68 1.60 15.74 -4.14
C PHE A 68 2.00 17.07 -4.78
N ASN A 69 1.50 18.20 -4.27
CA ASN A 69 1.85 19.52 -4.78
C ASN A 69 3.33 19.86 -4.57
N LYS A 70 3.94 19.43 -3.45
CA LYS A 70 5.40 19.55 -3.25
C LYS A 70 6.16 18.80 -4.34
N TRP A 71 5.72 17.59 -4.69
CA TRP A 71 6.32 16.80 -5.77
C TRP A 71 6.15 17.44 -7.15
N VAL A 72 4.96 17.95 -7.49
CA VAL A 72 4.70 18.69 -8.73
C VAL A 72 5.66 19.88 -8.88
N LEU A 73 5.77 20.73 -7.85
CA LEU A 73 6.67 21.89 -7.85
C LEU A 73 8.14 21.46 -7.97
N TYR A 74 8.51 20.35 -7.33
CA TYR A 74 9.86 19.80 -7.42
C TYR A 74 10.20 19.33 -8.83
N LYS A 75 9.28 18.62 -9.49
CA LYS A 75 9.47 18.16 -10.87
C LYS A 75 9.55 19.33 -11.85
N LEU A 76 8.65 20.31 -11.72
CA LEU A 76 8.70 21.54 -12.51
C LEU A 76 10.05 22.26 -12.39
N TYR A 77 10.59 22.36 -11.17
CA TYR A 77 11.91 22.94 -10.95
C TYR A 77 13.01 22.12 -11.60
N LEU A 78 13.00 20.79 -11.48
CA LEU A 78 14.04 19.93 -12.05
C LEU A 78 14.12 20.06 -13.58
N GLU A 79 12.99 20.19 -14.26
CA GLU A 79 12.93 20.41 -15.71
C GLU A 79 13.55 21.74 -16.13
N ASN A 80 13.42 22.76 -15.28
CA ASN A 80 13.87 24.13 -15.56
C ASN A 80 15.17 24.50 -14.84
N LYS A 81 15.84 23.52 -14.22
CA LYS A 81 17.00 23.73 -13.35
C LYS A 81 18.21 24.27 -14.11
N SER A 82 18.38 23.90 -15.39
CA SER A 82 19.49 24.40 -16.22
C SER A 82 19.51 25.92 -16.34
N SER A 83 18.34 26.56 -16.24
CA SER A 83 18.17 28.01 -16.35
C SER A 83 18.24 28.75 -15.00
N HIS A 84 18.37 28.03 -13.87
CA HIS A 84 18.24 28.62 -12.54
C HIS A 84 19.23 28.06 -11.52
N SER A 85 19.92 28.94 -10.78
CA SER A 85 20.96 28.53 -9.82
C SER A 85 20.40 27.93 -8.51
N SER A 86 19.11 28.09 -8.21
CA SER A 86 18.46 27.40 -7.08
C SER A 86 16.94 27.37 -7.21
N MET A 87 16.30 26.40 -6.54
CA MET A 87 14.84 26.28 -6.45
C MET A 87 14.19 27.50 -5.79
N LYS A 88 14.90 28.14 -4.85
CA LYS A 88 14.44 29.40 -4.25
C LYS A 88 14.34 30.48 -5.31
N ILE A 89 15.37 30.64 -6.16
CA ILE A 89 15.39 31.68 -7.21
C ILE A 89 14.31 31.39 -8.26
N PHE A 90 14.13 30.12 -8.61
CA PHE A 90 13.06 29.70 -9.53
C PHE A 90 11.66 30.07 -9.00
N PHE A 91 11.41 29.91 -7.70
CA PHE A 91 10.14 30.22 -7.05
C PHE A 91 10.14 31.52 -6.22
N ASP A 92 11.09 32.46 -6.42
CA ASP A 92 11.11 33.73 -5.67
C ASP A 92 10.05 34.68 -6.25
N LEU A 93 8.81 34.44 -5.86
CA LEU A 93 7.61 35.06 -6.38
C LEU A 93 7.09 36.08 -5.38
N ARG A 94 7.50 37.34 -5.56
CA ARG A 94 6.99 38.46 -4.75
C ARG A 94 6.20 39.49 -5.55
N GLU A 95 6.25 39.41 -6.87
CA GLU A 95 5.67 40.38 -7.80
C GLU A 95 4.85 39.64 -8.86
N GLU A 96 3.67 40.17 -9.21
CA GLU A 96 2.75 39.58 -10.18
C GLU A 96 3.42 39.28 -11.53
N ASN A 97 4.34 40.14 -11.98
CA ASN A 97 5.07 39.95 -13.24
C ASN A 97 5.92 38.68 -13.27
N LYS A 98 6.56 38.31 -12.15
CA LYS A 98 7.39 37.09 -12.07
C LYS A 98 6.56 35.82 -12.09
N ILE A 99 5.31 35.92 -11.64
CA ILE A 99 4.34 34.83 -11.75
C ILE A 99 4.01 34.64 -13.22
N ALA A 100 3.54 35.69 -13.91
CA ALA A 100 3.21 35.61 -15.33
C ALA A 100 4.38 35.09 -16.21
N GLU A 101 5.63 35.42 -15.86
CA GLU A 101 6.82 34.86 -16.50
C GLU A 101 6.94 33.33 -16.30
N LEU A 102 6.67 32.82 -15.10
CA LEU A 102 6.59 31.37 -14.88
C LEU A 102 5.40 30.75 -15.63
N GLU A 103 4.22 31.38 -15.60
CA GLU A 103 3.01 30.88 -16.28
C GLU A 103 3.20 30.77 -17.78
N LEU A 104 3.89 31.73 -18.39
CA LEU A 104 4.27 31.68 -19.79
C LEU A 104 5.23 30.51 -20.06
N LEU A 105 6.22 30.32 -19.19
CA LEU A 105 7.26 29.31 -19.35
C LEU A 105 6.71 27.87 -19.30
N TYR A 106 5.78 27.56 -18.39
CA TYR A 106 5.12 26.25 -18.40
C TYR A 106 3.91 26.20 -19.33
N GLY A 107 3.26 27.31 -19.63
CA GLY A 107 2.14 27.38 -20.57
C GLY A 107 2.51 26.98 -22.00
N GLU A 108 3.78 27.17 -22.39
CA GLU A 108 4.30 26.71 -23.69
C GLU A 108 4.64 25.21 -23.74
N LEU A 109 4.95 24.60 -22.59
CA LEU A 109 5.50 23.24 -22.49
C LEU A 109 4.49 22.19 -22.02
N HIS A 110 3.40 22.62 -21.40
CA HIS A 110 2.43 21.75 -20.75
C HIS A 110 1.02 21.97 -21.31
N ASN A 111 0.19 20.93 -21.26
CA ASN A 111 -1.22 21.05 -21.67
C ASN A 111 -2.04 21.80 -20.61
N ASN A 112 -3.29 22.15 -20.94
CA ASN A 112 -4.15 22.94 -20.03
C ASN A 112 -4.39 22.26 -18.66
N ASP A 113 -4.49 20.93 -18.62
CA ASP A 113 -4.71 20.20 -17.36
C ASP A 113 -3.47 20.23 -16.47
N ASP A 114 -2.30 20.07 -17.10
CA ASP A 114 -0.99 20.17 -16.46
C ASP A 114 -0.75 21.59 -15.92
N CYS A 115 -1.01 22.62 -16.73
CA CYS A 115 -0.94 24.03 -16.34
C CYS A 115 -1.86 24.32 -15.15
N SER A 116 -3.12 23.92 -15.21
CA SER A 116 -4.09 24.15 -14.12
C SER A 116 -3.65 23.52 -12.79
N MET A 117 -2.98 22.37 -12.85
CA MET A 117 -2.41 21.71 -11.67
C MET A 117 -1.16 22.42 -11.15
N ILE A 118 -0.29 22.88 -12.05
CA ILE A 118 0.90 23.68 -11.71
C ILE A 118 0.47 24.99 -11.05
N ASP A 119 -0.47 25.73 -11.65
CA ASP A 119 -1.05 26.99 -11.12
C ASP A 119 -1.48 26.80 -9.66
N TYR A 120 -2.27 25.75 -9.43
CA TYR A 120 -2.77 25.43 -8.10
C TYR A 120 -1.65 25.13 -7.10
N ALA A 121 -0.61 24.40 -7.52
CA ALA A 121 0.54 24.10 -6.65
C ALA A 121 1.36 25.37 -6.35
N VAL A 122 1.56 26.23 -7.35
CA VAL A 122 2.26 27.50 -7.24
C VAL A 122 1.51 28.45 -6.29
N ASP A 123 0.19 28.52 -6.39
CA ASP A 123 -0.65 29.32 -5.48
C ASP A 123 -0.60 28.83 -4.03
N LEU A 124 -0.55 27.51 -3.81
CA LEU A 124 -0.34 26.95 -2.48
C LEU A 124 1.04 27.33 -1.92
N LEU A 125 2.07 27.32 -2.76
CA LEU A 125 3.41 27.77 -2.37
C LEU A 125 3.43 29.26 -2.02
N LYS A 126 2.78 30.12 -2.81
CA LYS A 126 2.65 31.56 -2.49
C LYS A 126 2.02 31.77 -1.12
N LYS A 127 0.84 31.17 -0.88
CA LYS A 127 0.12 31.26 0.40
C LYS A 127 0.95 30.75 1.58
N TYR A 128 1.72 29.68 1.37
CA TYR A 128 2.63 29.14 2.38
C TYR A 128 3.73 30.15 2.73
N LEU A 129 4.41 30.71 1.72
CA LEU A 129 5.52 31.65 1.89
C LEU A 129 5.07 32.98 2.51
N GLU A 130 3.94 33.53 2.07
CA GLU A 130 3.36 34.76 2.64
C GLU A 130 3.10 34.62 4.14
N LYS A 131 2.50 33.50 4.56
CA LYS A 131 2.24 33.25 5.99
C LYS A 131 3.54 33.14 6.78
N GLN A 132 4.56 32.48 6.26
CA GLN A 132 5.86 32.42 6.95
C GLN A 132 6.49 33.79 7.15
N ILE A 133 6.32 34.71 6.21
CA ILE A 133 6.77 36.10 6.36
C ILE A 133 6.02 36.78 7.52
N THR A 134 4.69 36.66 7.54
CA THR A 134 3.83 37.25 8.57
C THR A 134 4.14 36.70 9.97
N TYR A 135 4.31 35.38 10.12
CA TYR A 135 4.67 34.76 11.41
C TYR A 135 6.10 35.11 11.85
N SER A 136 7.07 35.09 10.93
CA SER A 136 8.47 35.44 11.20
C SER A 136 8.61 36.88 11.70
N ASN A 137 7.88 37.82 11.09
CA ASN A 137 7.85 39.23 11.51
C ASN A 137 7.26 39.41 12.92
N ASN A 138 6.28 38.58 13.31
CA ASN A 138 5.62 38.66 14.60
C ASN A 138 6.36 37.93 15.74
N ARG A 139 7.22 36.94 15.43
CA ARG A 139 7.87 36.08 16.44
C ARG A 139 9.39 36.03 16.41
N LYS A 140 10.07 36.76 15.50
CA LYS A 140 11.53 36.61 15.25
C LYS A 140 11.95 35.16 14.94
N GLU A 141 11.05 34.36 14.37
CA GLU A 141 11.34 32.97 13.96
C GLU A 141 11.97 32.95 12.57
N GLU A 142 12.91 32.01 12.34
CA GLU A 142 13.60 31.85 11.05
C GLU A 142 12.62 31.32 9.98
N LYS A 143 12.56 31.96 8.81
CA LYS A 143 11.76 31.49 7.67
C LYS A 143 12.20 30.07 7.28
N ALA A 144 11.27 29.17 6.98
CA ALA A 144 11.65 27.83 6.57
C ALA A 144 12.40 27.90 5.22
N ARG A 145 13.57 27.27 5.18
CA ARG A 145 14.41 27.25 3.97
C ARG A 145 13.77 26.31 2.94
N PHE A 146 13.84 26.66 1.66
CA PHE A 146 13.38 25.78 0.56
C PHE A 146 14.00 24.37 0.64
N SER A 147 15.26 24.26 1.07
CA SER A 147 15.93 22.98 1.30
C SER A 147 15.31 22.11 2.40
N VAL A 148 14.52 22.68 3.31
CA VAL A 148 13.79 21.96 4.37
C VAL A 148 12.41 21.52 3.87
N ILE A 149 11.76 22.35 3.06
CA ILE A 149 10.44 22.11 2.45
C ILE A 149 10.56 21.03 1.35
N PHE A 150 11.57 21.17 0.49
CA PHE A 150 11.84 20.33 -0.67
C PHE A 150 13.17 19.57 -0.51
N SER A 151 13.42 19.01 0.68
CA SER A 151 14.62 18.19 0.85
C SER A 151 14.57 16.97 -0.07
N GLU A 152 15.69 16.65 -0.72
CA GLU A 152 15.78 15.58 -1.72
C GLU A 152 15.29 14.24 -1.16
N GLU A 153 15.71 13.88 0.05
CA GLU A 153 15.26 12.66 0.73
C GLU A 153 13.73 12.58 0.89
N LYS A 154 13.07 13.70 1.21
CA LYS A 154 11.60 13.74 1.34
C LYS A 154 10.93 13.61 -0.03
N MET A 155 11.46 14.29 -1.04
CA MET A 155 10.92 14.24 -2.39
C MET A 155 11.02 12.83 -2.99
N LEU A 156 12.13 12.14 -2.77
CA LEU A 156 12.32 10.74 -3.17
C LEU A 156 11.32 9.80 -2.48
N LYS A 157 11.06 9.98 -1.18
CA LYS A 157 10.05 9.18 -0.45
C LYS A 157 8.64 9.43 -0.99
N ILE A 158 8.29 10.68 -1.26
CA ILE A 158 6.99 11.06 -1.84
C ILE A 158 6.85 10.46 -3.24
N GLU A 159 7.86 10.63 -4.09
CA GLU A 159 7.87 10.08 -5.45
C GLU A 159 7.69 8.57 -5.43
N ARG A 160 8.44 7.85 -4.58
CA ARG A 160 8.29 6.39 -4.45
C ARG A 160 6.88 5.99 -4.06
N ALA A 161 6.26 6.68 -3.10
CA ALA A 161 4.89 6.41 -2.68
C ALA A 161 3.87 6.71 -3.79
N ILE A 162 4.06 7.79 -4.55
CA ILE A 162 3.24 8.11 -5.72
C ILE A 162 3.37 7.02 -6.80
N THR A 163 4.59 6.59 -7.12
CA THR A 163 4.84 5.52 -8.10
C THR A 163 4.21 4.21 -7.67
N MET A 164 4.35 3.83 -6.39
CA MET A 164 3.68 2.64 -5.84
C MET A 164 2.15 2.73 -5.97
N TYR A 165 1.56 3.88 -5.67
CA TYR A 165 0.13 4.09 -5.84
C TYR A 165 -0.30 3.97 -7.31
N PHE A 166 0.45 4.59 -8.23
CA PHE A 166 0.21 4.51 -9.67
C PHE A 166 0.23 3.06 -10.17
N LEU A 167 1.25 2.29 -9.82
CA LEU A 167 1.38 0.88 -10.20
C LEU A 167 0.27 0.02 -9.57
N TYR A 168 -0.13 0.29 -8.33
CA TYR A 168 -1.26 -0.38 -7.68
C TYR A 168 -2.57 -0.16 -8.44
N LYS A 169 -2.90 1.10 -8.80
CA LYS A 169 -4.13 1.42 -9.56
C LYS A 169 -4.14 0.80 -10.96
N LYS A 170 -2.96 0.55 -11.54
CA LYS A 170 -2.81 -0.18 -12.81
C LYS A 170 -2.83 -1.71 -12.67
N GLY A 171 -2.94 -2.24 -11.46
CA GLY A 171 -2.89 -3.69 -11.21
C GLY A 171 -1.53 -4.31 -11.47
N ALA A 172 -0.47 -3.50 -11.52
CA ALA A 172 0.89 -3.93 -11.85
C ALA A 172 1.71 -4.34 -10.61
N LEU A 173 1.25 -4.01 -9.40
CA LEU A 173 1.93 -4.41 -8.16
C LEU A 173 1.43 -5.75 -7.64
N LYS A 174 2.37 -6.65 -7.39
CA LYS A 174 2.16 -7.84 -6.58
C LYS A 174 2.46 -7.52 -5.12
N LEU A 175 1.42 -7.56 -4.28
CA LEU A 175 1.50 -7.25 -2.85
C LEU A 175 1.73 -8.49 -1.98
N VAL A 176 1.36 -9.68 -2.48
CA VAL A 176 1.45 -10.95 -1.76
C VAL A 176 2.12 -11.98 -2.65
N ASN A 177 3.04 -12.75 -2.09
CA ASN A 177 3.57 -13.93 -2.77
C ASN A 177 2.67 -15.14 -2.50
N GLU A 178 1.96 -15.56 -3.55
CA GLU A 178 0.97 -16.63 -3.48
C GLU A 178 1.57 -17.98 -3.09
N ASP A 179 2.82 -18.24 -3.44
CA ASP A 179 3.45 -19.55 -3.23
C ASP A 179 3.85 -19.80 -1.78
N ILE A 180 4.05 -18.72 -1.00
CA ILE A 180 4.59 -18.74 0.36
C ILE A 180 3.72 -17.94 1.35
N PHE A 181 2.47 -17.61 1.00
CA PHE A 181 1.63 -16.76 1.83
C PHE A 181 1.35 -17.37 3.21
N PHE A 182 1.34 -18.70 3.33
CA PHE A 182 1.23 -19.38 4.61
C PHE A 182 2.45 -19.10 5.48
N GLU A 183 3.65 -19.36 4.98
CA GLU A 183 4.91 -19.10 5.68
C GLU A 183 5.06 -17.62 6.03
N ASP A 184 4.59 -16.74 5.16
CA ASP A 184 4.68 -15.30 5.37
C ASP A 184 3.71 -14.82 6.45
N TYR A 185 2.46 -15.29 6.44
CA TYR A 185 1.36 -14.66 7.20
C TYR A 185 0.73 -15.54 8.28
N PHE A 186 1.04 -16.83 8.35
CA PHE A 186 0.50 -17.75 9.35
C PHE A 186 1.60 -18.30 10.25
N HIS A 187 1.26 -18.55 11.52
CA HIS A 187 2.21 -19.03 12.52
C HIS A 187 2.60 -20.49 12.26
N GLU A 188 3.91 -20.77 12.25
CA GLU A 188 4.42 -22.13 12.01
C GLU A 188 3.87 -23.11 13.06
N THR A 189 4.00 -22.77 14.35
CA THR A 189 3.66 -23.66 15.47
C THR A 189 2.16 -23.80 15.72
N ASN A 190 1.39 -22.74 15.49
CA ASN A 190 -0.03 -22.72 15.83
C ASN A 190 -0.93 -23.07 14.63
N PHE A 191 -0.43 -22.91 13.40
CA PHE A 191 -1.19 -23.13 12.18
C PHE A 191 -0.57 -24.20 11.30
N ILE A 192 0.64 -23.98 10.76
CA ILE A 192 1.22 -24.79 9.69
C ILE A 192 1.57 -26.22 10.15
N GLU A 193 2.36 -26.37 11.21
CA GLU A 193 2.81 -27.69 11.69
C GLU A 193 1.66 -28.61 12.15
N PRO A 194 0.65 -28.13 12.91
CA PRO A 194 -0.52 -28.93 13.22
C PRO A 194 -1.23 -29.51 11.98
N GLN A 195 -1.28 -28.74 10.89
CA GLN A 195 -1.89 -29.20 9.64
C GLN A 195 -1.01 -30.20 8.89
N LYS A 196 0.30 -29.94 8.79
CA LYS A 196 1.25 -30.90 8.20
C LYS A 196 1.19 -32.24 8.93
N ARG A 197 1.15 -32.21 10.27
CA ARG A 197 1.04 -33.41 11.10
C ARG A 197 -0.27 -34.15 10.84
N TYR A 198 -1.40 -33.45 10.86
CA TYR A 198 -2.70 -34.07 10.61
C TYR A 198 -2.76 -34.73 9.23
N LEU A 199 -2.32 -34.03 8.18
CA LEU A 199 -2.28 -34.57 6.82
C LEU A 199 -1.33 -35.76 6.70
N SER A 200 -0.16 -35.71 7.33
CA SER A 200 0.79 -36.83 7.35
C SER A 200 0.23 -38.06 8.06
N GLU A 201 -0.40 -37.87 9.22
CA GLU A 201 -1.08 -38.96 9.95
C GLU A 201 -2.22 -39.55 9.12
N ALA A 202 -3.01 -38.69 8.47
CA ALA A 202 -4.08 -39.12 7.57
C ALA A 202 -3.51 -39.97 6.42
N MET A 203 -2.46 -39.50 5.73
CA MET A 203 -1.80 -40.21 4.63
C MET A 203 -1.16 -41.54 5.04
N ALA A 204 -0.62 -41.63 6.26
CA ALA A 204 0.00 -42.85 6.78
C ALA A 204 -1.00 -43.89 7.30
N SER A 205 -2.24 -43.48 7.58
CA SER A 205 -3.31 -44.37 8.05
C SER A 205 -3.83 -45.22 6.88
N ASN A 206 -4.21 -46.48 7.16
CA ASN A 206 -4.78 -47.43 6.18
C ASN A 206 -5.86 -46.72 5.32
N PRO A 207 -5.97 -46.94 3.99
CA PRO A 207 -6.87 -46.16 3.12
C PRO A 207 -8.35 -46.16 3.51
N ASN A 208 -8.74 -47.08 4.40
CA ASN A 208 -10.08 -47.25 4.94
C ASN A 208 -10.29 -46.59 6.33
N ASN A 209 -9.28 -45.92 6.87
CA ASN A 209 -9.29 -45.37 8.23
C ASN A 209 -8.70 -43.95 8.29
N TYR A 210 -8.97 -43.13 7.26
CA TYR A 210 -8.74 -41.70 7.32
C TYR A 210 -9.65 -41.13 8.43
N LYS A 211 -9.05 -40.64 9.52
CA LYS A 211 -9.78 -39.84 10.53
C LYS A 211 -10.58 -38.75 9.81
N ASP A 212 -11.91 -38.78 9.90
CA ASP A 212 -12.85 -37.93 9.14
C ASP A 212 -12.28 -36.54 8.79
N LEU A 213 -11.78 -36.40 7.55
CA LEU A 213 -11.25 -35.14 7.01
C LEU A 213 -12.31 -34.03 7.08
N TYR A 214 -13.57 -34.43 7.00
CA TYR A 214 -14.75 -33.60 7.21
C TYR A 214 -14.79 -32.94 8.60
N MET A 215 -14.55 -33.70 9.68
CA MET A 215 -14.56 -33.16 11.04
C MET A 215 -13.39 -32.20 11.27
N TYR A 216 -12.23 -32.48 10.67
CA TYR A 216 -11.09 -31.58 10.68
C TYR A 216 -11.36 -30.28 9.91
N TRP A 217 -11.96 -30.38 8.72
CA TRP A 217 -12.40 -29.24 7.93
C TRP A 217 -13.38 -28.35 8.71
N LEU A 218 -14.43 -28.94 9.27
CA LEU A 218 -15.44 -28.22 10.06
C LEU A 218 -14.82 -27.56 11.30
N GLY A 219 -14.04 -28.32 12.07
CA GLY A 219 -13.50 -27.85 13.35
C GLY A 219 -12.44 -26.77 13.19
N TYR A 220 -11.69 -26.78 12.09
CA TYR A 220 -10.52 -25.91 11.91
C TYR A 220 -10.76 -24.80 10.88
N TYR A 221 -10.94 -25.19 9.62
CA TYR A 221 -10.98 -24.24 8.51
C TYR A 221 -12.30 -23.47 8.43
N ALA A 222 -13.43 -24.16 8.58
CA ALA A 222 -14.73 -23.50 8.56
C ALA A 222 -14.88 -22.53 9.75
N SER A 223 -14.38 -22.92 10.93
CA SER A 223 -14.32 -22.06 12.12
C SER A 223 -13.49 -20.79 11.89
N LEU A 224 -12.30 -20.93 11.29
CA LEU A 224 -11.46 -19.79 10.88
C LEU A 224 -12.18 -18.85 9.93
N ARG A 225 -12.83 -19.38 8.88
CA ARG A 225 -13.63 -18.58 7.96
C ARG A 225 -14.73 -17.83 8.70
N VAL A 226 -15.44 -18.46 9.63
CA VAL A 226 -16.51 -17.79 10.42
C VAL A 226 -15.96 -16.59 11.19
N HIS A 227 -14.77 -16.69 11.78
CA HIS A 227 -14.13 -15.55 12.44
C HIS A 227 -13.74 -14.45 11.44
N LEU A 228 -13.17 -14.81 10.29
CA LEU A 228 -12.66 -13.83 9.31
C LEU A 228 -13.75 -13.21 8.43
N PHE A 229 -14.86 -13.89 8.21
CA PHE A 229 -15.94 -13.51 7.28
C PHE A 229 -17.30 -13.39 7.99
N SER A 230 -17.32 -13.05 9.27
CA SER A 230 -18.55 -12.69 9.97
C SER A 230 -18.45 -11.31 10.60
N ALA A 231 -19.52 -10.53 10.48
CA ALA A 231 -19.69 -9.25 11.19
C ALA A 231 -19.85 -9.43 12.71
N THR A 232 -20.22 -10.63 13.17
CA THR A 232 -20.52 -10.90 14.58
C THR A 232 -19.36 -11.45 15.39
N HIS A 233 -18.32 -11.98 14.73
CA HIS A 233 -17.22 -12.65 15.40
C HIS A 233 -15.99 -11.74 15.51
N ASN A 234 -15.40 -11.72 16.70
CA ASN A 234 -14.16 -10.97 16.93
C ASN A 234 -12.96 -11.70 16.31
N VAL A 235 -12.23 -11.01 15.44
CA VAL A 235 -11.05 -11.50 14.72
C VAL A 235 -9.80 -11.58 15.62
N LYS A 236 -9.76 -10.83 16.73
CA LYS A 236 -8.63 -10.82 17.68
C LYS A 236 -8.29 -12.20 18.26
N LYS A 237 -9.24 -13.15 18.25
CA LYS A 237 -9.01 -14.53 18.70
C LYS A 237 -8.10 -15.33 17.77
N ILE A 238 -7.95 -14.94 16.51
CA ILE A 238 -7.19 -15.71 15.51
C ILE A 238 -6.03 -14.91 14.91
N THR A 239 -5.99 -13.59 15.10
CA THR A 239 -4.88 -12.72 14.69
C THR A 239 -3.86 -12.52 15.81
N GLY A 240 -2.76 -11.84 15.51
CA GLY A 240 -1.62 -11.59 16.40
C GLY A 240 -1.90 -10.86 17.72
N TYR A 241 -3.17 -10.64 18.08
CA TYR A 241 -3.61 -10.20 19.41
C TYR A 241 -3.82 -11.35 20.41
N ASN A 242 -4.05 -12.58 19.94
CA ASN A 242 -4.18 -13.75 20.82
C ASN A 242 -2.81 -14.24 21.33
N SER A 243 -2.78 -14.99 22.44
CA SER A 243 -1.58 -15.66 22.96
C SER A 243 -1.11 -16.83 22.08
N LYS A 244 -2.04 -17.45 21.35
CA LYS A 244 -1.77 -18.50 20.35
C LYS A 244 -2.44 -18.16 19.02
N PRO A 245 -1.97 -17.10 18.33
CA PRO A 245 -2.58 -16.63 17.10
C PRO A 245 -2.30 -17.59 15.95
N PHE A 246 -3.24 -17.70 15.01
CA PHE A 246 -3.06 -18.45 13.77
C PHE A 246 -2.46 -17.55 12.68
N PHE A 247 -2.89 -16.30 12.61
CA PHE A 247 -2.42 -15.29 11.68
C PHE A 247 -1.43 -14.33 12.37
N LYS A 248 -0.31 -14.04 11.71
CA LYS A 248 0.80 -13.20 12.22
C LYS A 248 0.43 -11.73 12.30
N GLY A 249 -0.39 -11.23 11.36
CA GLY A 249 -0.75 -9.82 11.31
C GLY A 249 -1.69 -9.42 12.44
N LYS A 250 -1.43 -8.25 13.04
CA LYS A 250 -2.33 -7.62 14.02
C LYS A 250 -3.45 -6.89 13.29
N SER A 251 -4.65 -7.46 13.34
CA SER A 251 -5.89 -6.87 12.82
C SER A 251 -7.04 -7.13 13.78
N GLU A 252 -7.89 -6.13 13.95
CA GLU A 252 -9.18 -6.24 14.61
C GLU A 252 -10.35 -6.32 13.63
N TYR A 253 -10.07 -6.18 12.33
CA TYR A 253 -11.07 -6.11 11.28
C TYR A 253 -11.29 -7.48 10.66
N ASN A 254 -12.57 -7.82 10.45
CA ASN A 254 -12.95 -8.92 9.57
C ASN A 254 -12.80 -8.52 8.09
N TYR A 255 -13.02 -9.46 7.18
CA TYR A 255 -12.89 -9.27 5.75
C TYR A 255 -13.72 -8.10 5.21
N PHE A 256 -14.98 -7.98 5.63
CA PHE A 256 -15.89 -6.94 5.14
C PHE A 256 -15.48 -5.55 5.64
N GLU A 257 -15.04 -5.46 6.89
CA GLU A 257 -14.49 -4.23 7.45
C GLU A 257 -13.19 -3.81 6.77
N LEU A 258 -12.32 -4.77 6.45
CA LEU A 258 -11.11 -4.51 5.64
C LEU A 258 -11.48 -3.96 4.27
N LYS A 259 -12.45 -4.58 3.57
CA LYS A 259 -12.92 -4.10 2.26
C LYS A 259 -13.46 -2.67 2.32
N ARG A 260 -14.30 -2.35 3.32
CA ARG A 260 -14.80 -0.99 3.53
C ARG A 260 -13.66 0.01 3.78
N LYS A 261 -12.67 -0.37 4.61
CA LYS A 261 -11.51 0.49 4.89
C LYS A 261 -10.61 0.70 3.68
N ILE A 262 -10.45 -0.32 2.84
CA ILE A 262 -9.73 -0.20 1.56
C ILE A 262 -10.46 0.80 0.65
N GLU A 263 -11.79 0.73 0.55
CA GLU A 263 -12.58 1.68 -0.23
C GLU A 263 -12.44 3.11 0.31
N GLU A 264 -12.54 3.30 1.63
CA GLU A 264 -12.31 4.59 2.30
C GLU A 264 -10.92 5.16 1.97
N LEU A 265 -9.87 4.36 2.12
CA LEU A 265 -8.49 4.78 1.83
C LEU A 265 -8.27 5.09 0.35
N ASN A 266 -8.85 4.30 -0.55
CA ASN A 266 -8.79 4.56 -1.97
C ASN A 266 -9.46 5.89 -2.33
N LEU A 267 -10.64 6.18 -1.78
CA LEU A 267 -11.33 7.46 -2.00
C LEU A 267 -10.52 8.65 -1.50
N GLU A 268 -9.84 8.52 -0.35
CA GLU A 268 -8.97 9.58 0.16
C GLU A 268 -7.73 9.80 -0.71
N LEU A 269 -7.05 8.72 -1.12
CA LEU A 269 -5.87 8.80 -1.97
C LEU A 269 -6.23 9.29 -3.39
N ASP A 270 -7.35 8.84 -3.96
CA ASP A 270 -7.82 9.26 -5.28
C ASP A 270 -8.09 10.78 -5.31
N LYS A 271 -8.65 11.36 -4.24
CA LYS A 271 -8.87 12.82 -4.17
C LYS A 271 -7.58 13.62 -4.35
N GLU A 272 -6.46 13.12 -3.83
CA GLU A 272 -5.17 13.80 -3.89
C GLU A 272 -4.39 13.44 -5.16
N LEU A 273 -4.46 12.19 -5.62
CA LEU A 273 -3.55 11.63 -6.61
C LEU A 273 -4.17 11.40 -7.98
N ASN A 274 -5.50 11.47 -8.14
CA ASN A 274 -6.16 11.12 -9.40
C ASN A 274 -5.74 12.02 -10.57
N LYS A 275 -5.28 13.25 -10.28
CA LYS A 275 -4.72 14.18 -11.27
C LYS A 275 -3.54 13.58 -12.06
N ILE A 276 -2.79 12.66 -11.47
CA ILE A 276 -1.71 11.93 -12.16
C ILE A 276 -2.24 11.23 -13.40
N PHE A 277 -3.42 10.61 -13.33
CA PHE A 277 -3.94 9.83 -14.46
C PHE A 277 -4.46 10.70 -15.61
N GLN A 278 -4.69 11.98 -15.33
CA GLN A 278 -5.13 12.99 -16.31
C GLN A 278 -3.94 13.71 -16.94
N SER A 279 -2.83 13.85 -16.21
CA SER A 279 -1.61 14.53 -16.63
C SER A 279 -0.69 13.64 -17.48
N GLU A 280 -0.52 13.94 -18.78
CA GLU A 280 0.48 13.25 -19.63
C GLU A 280 1.90 13.52 -19.15
N TRP A 281 2.17 14.75 -18.71
CA TRP A 281 3.46 15.15 -18.17
C TRP A 281 3.87 14.31 -16.94
N LEU A 282 3.02 14.24 -15.92
CA LEU A 282 3.33 13.46 -14.72
C LEU A 282 3.39 11.96 -15.00
N LYS A 283 2.56 11.44 -15.93
CA LYS A 283 2.67 10.05 -16.37
C LYS A 283 4.03 9.78 -17.01
N SER A 284 4.52 10.68 -17.87
CA SER A 284 5.86 10.55 -18.47
C SER A 284 6.93 10.48 -17.39
N ILE A 285 6.90 11.39 -16.42
CA ILE A 285 7.86 11.40 -15.30
C ILE A 285 7.82 10.08 -14.52
N LEU A 286 6.62 9.55 -14.22
CA LEU A 286 6.50 8.29 -13.49
C LEU A 286 7.01 7.10 -14.31
N LEU A 287 6.70 7.05 -15.60
CA LEU A 287 7.20 6.01 -16.49
C LEU A 287 8.72 6.06 -16.59
N ASP A 288 9.29 7.25 -16.80
CA ASP A 288 10.74 7.43 -16.81
C ASP A 288 11.35 6.99 -15.48
N SER A 289 10.76 7.36 -14.35
CA SER A 289 11.18 6.92 -13.01
C SER A 289 11.13 5.39 -12.88
N ILE A 290 10.08 4.73 -13.37
CA ILE A 290 9.96 3.27 -13.36
C ILE A 290 11.03 2.59 -14.24
N PHE A 291 11.34 3.14 -15.41
CA PHE A 291 12.28 2.54 -16.37
C PHE A 291 13.75 2.89 -16.10
N THR A 292 14.02 4.01 -15.44
CA THR A 292 15.39 4.48 -15.13
C THR A 292 15.79 4.15 -13.69
N ALA A 293 14.85 4.09 -12.74
CA ALA A 293 15.16 3.66 -11.39
C ALA A 293 15.28 2.14 -11.35
N THR A 294 16.50 1.66 -11.18
CA THR A 294 16.86 0.25 -10.92
C THR A 294 16.29 -0.33 -9.61
N GLY A 295 15.37 0.35 -8.92
CA GLY A 295 14.95 0.04 -7.55
C GLY A 295 13.46 -0.15 -7.30
N ILE A 296 12.57 0.04 -8.29
CA ILE A 296 11.12 -0.18 -8.09
C ILE A 296 10.76 -1.60 -8.53
N SER A 297 10.67 -2.50 -7.54
CA SER A 297 10.18 -3.86 -7.77
C SER A 297 8.68 -3.86 -8.04
N PHE A 298 8.24 -4.61 -9.05
CA PHE A 298 6.81 -4.89 -9.28
C PHE A 298 6.26 -5.91 -8.26
N ASP A 299 7.14 -6.74 -7.67
CA ASP A 299 6.81 -7.60 -6.54
C ASP A 299 7.38 -6.98 -5.26
N ILE A 300 6.49 -6.38 -4.45
CA ILE A 300 6.84 -5.75 -3.18
C ILE A 300 6.44 -6.61 -1.99
N SER A 301 6.07 -7.88 -2.19
CA SER A 301 5.53 -8.71 -1.11
C SER A 301 6.50 -8.89 0.05
N ALA A 302 7.80 -9.03 -0.23
CA ALA A 302 8.84 -9.18 0.77
C ALA A 302 9.05 -7.89 1.60
N GLU A 303 9.03 -6.73 0.93
CA GLU A 303 9.11 -5.42 1.57
C GLU A 303 7.89 -5.14 2.45
N LEU A 304 6.69 -5.44 1.94
CA LEU A 304 5.47 -5.24 2.70
C LEU A 304 5.44 -6.14 3.92
N LYS A 305 5.76 -7.43 3.77
CA LYS A 305 5.84 -8.39 4.88
C LYS A 305 6.68 -7.85 6.05
N SER A 306 7.90 -7.38 5.77
CA SER A 306 8.79 -6.87 6.83
C SER A 306 8.24 -5.60 7.48
N THR A 307 7.48 -4.80 6.75
CA THR A 307 6.93 -3.54 7.27
C THR A 307 5.61 -3.72 8.04
N ILE A 308 4.79 -4.70 7.67
CA ILE A 308 3.42 -4.86 8.22
C ILE A 308 3.33 -5.88 9.37
N LEU A 309 4.32 -6.77 9.49
CA LEU A 309 4.39 -7.79 10.56
C LEU A 309 5.28 -7.38 11.73
N ASN A 310 6.13 -6.37 11.55
CA ASN A 310 6.89 -5.71 12.62
C ASN A 310 6.04 -4.59 13.25
#